data_AF-A0A9X2F3S1-F1
#
_entry.id   AF-A0A9X2F3S1-F1
#
_cell.length_a   1.000
_cell.length_b   1.000
_cell.length_c   1.000
_cell.angle_alpha   90.00
_cell.angle_beta   90.00
_cell.angle_gamma   90.00
#
_symmetry.space_group_name_H-M   'P 1'
#
loop_
_entity.id
_entity.type
_entity.pdbx_description
1 polymer ?
#
loop_
_entity_poly.entity_id
_entity_poly.type
_entity_poly.pdbx_seq_one_letter_code
_entity_poly.pdbx_strand_id
1 'polypeptide(L)'
;MKKILLSMLMLGTLYSEAIAQSKDVVAKDGRGWYIKGGASYFITVTPVEFPNVGSLQPRVSTGTLVPTVINGVTTLKEVLSTDKTITGSFGQGYRFNATPGYSFNKYLAFEVGLHFFHSDKHQMAKKTLADGVNPAQAGTTALSIDATGKVFAFDISPNVVFKFPLNNGFEPYTKVGVIVPIHGRLKISTDIYDRYGATTGGSIANLNLHREEEIVPRPTIGFLGALGVNYPVAKKVAAYAEVEYRNVAVSSKSKELTAYSGTGVNPTNGQPVALSFENLEQGEKFTDYKTSLNTSSNTEYVLGTTTRNPNFDKTKNAEDLRSYINIGGLGFSVGVKVSF
;
A
#
# COMPACT_ATOMS: atom_id res chain seq x y z
N MET A 1 -10.42 8.85 -23.93
CA MET A 1 -11.26 9.77 -23.12
C MET A 1 -12.72 9.87 -23.60
N LYS A 2 -13.05 9.75 -24.89
CA LYS A 2 -14.46 9.80 -25.38
C LYS A 2 -15.36 8.61 -25.01
N LYS A 3 -14.81 7.45 -24.62
CA LYS A 3 -15.59 6.24 -24.28
C LYS A 3 -16.11 6.20 -22.83
N ILE A 4 -15.50 6.96 -21.91
CA ILE A 4 -15.90 7.02 -20.48
C ILE A 4 -17.08 7.98 -20.28
N LEU A 5 -17.18 9.02 -21.11
CA LEU A 5 -18.31 9.95 -21.08
C LEU A 5 -19.62 9.28 -21.55
N LEU A 6 -19.52 8.32 -22.47
CA LEU A 6 -20.67 7.60 -23.02
C LEU A 6 -21.23 6.55 -22.05
N SER A 7 -20.39 5.95 -21.19
CA SER A 7 -20.82 5.05 -20.12
C SER A 7 -21.50 5.78 -18.94
N MET A 8 -21.10 7.02 -18.65
CA MET A 8 -21.79 7.86 -17.65
C MET A 8 -23.16 8.34 -18.14
N LEU A 9 -23.31 8.58 -19.44
CA LEU A 9 -24.61 8.95 -20.03
C LEU A 9 -25.58 7.76 -20.11
N MET A 10 -25.06 6.54 -20.32
CA MET A 10 -25.87 5.30 -20.35
C MET A 10 -26.33 4.82 -18.97
N LEU A 11 -25.63 5.17 -17.88
CA LEU A 11 -26.20 4.97 -16.55
C LEU A 11 -27.38 5.91 -16.31
N GLY A 12 -27.33 7.15 -16.81
CA GLY A 12 -28.42 8.13 -16.66
C GLY A 12 -29.73 7.72 -17.33
N THR A 13 -29.69 6.95 -18.41
CA THR A 13 -30.89 6.55 -19.18
C THR A 13 -31.57 5.28 -18.65
N LEU A 14 -30.88 4.45 -17.86
CA LEU A 14 -31.53 3.34 -17.15
C LEU A 14 -32.28 3.79 -15.88
N TYR A 15 -32.12 5.04 -15.45
CA TYR A 15 -32.87 5.62 -14.32
C TYR A 15 -34.23 6.22 -14.69
N SER A 16 -34.52 6.48 -15.97
CA SER A 16 -35.80 7.10 -16.36
C SER A 16 -36.97 6.12 -16.43
N GLU A 17 -36.74 4.82 -16.60
CA GLU A 17 -37.84 3.85 -16.74
C GLU A 17 -38.28 3.21 -15.42
N ALA A 18 -37.42 3.20 -14.40
CA ALA A 18 -37.77 2.67 -13.07
C ALA A 18 -38.66 3.63 -12.23
N ILE A 19 -38.96 4.84 -12.72
CA ILE A 19 -39.70 5.88 -11.98
C ILE A 19 -41.20 5.92 -12.36
N ALA A 20 -41.66 5.08 -13.30
CA ALA A 20 -43.05 5.10 -13.76
C ALA A 20 -44.06 4.33 -12.87
N GLN A 21 -43.63 3.61 -11.83
CA GLN A 21 -44.52 2.87 -10.93
C GLN A 21 -44.21 3.10 -9.45
N SER A 22 -44.70 4.21 -8.89
CA SER A 22 -45.29 4.26 -7.55
C SER A 22 -45.78 5.68 -7.23
N LYS A 23 -46.88 6.10 -7.84
CA LYS A 23 -47.77 7.06 -7.16
C LYS A 23 -48.47 6.24 -6.07
N ASP A 24 -48.44 6.73 -4.83
CA ASP A 24 -49.08 6.15 -3.63
C ASP A 24 -48.22 5.25 -2.71
N VAL A 25 -46.99 5.69 -2.40
CA VAL A 25 -46.36 5.29 -1.13
C VAL A 25 -46.18 6.54 -0.28
N VAL A 26 -47.09 6.74 0.67
CA VAL A 26 -46.87 7.68 1.79
C VAL A 26 -45.56 7.29 2.46
N ALA A 27 -44.57 8.17 2.42
CA ALA A 27 -43.30 7.96 3.09
C ALA A 27 -43.57 7.77 4.59
N LYS A 28 -43.55 6.50 5.06
CA LYS A 28 -43.50 6.20 6.49
C LYS A 28 -42.25 6.88 7.07
N ASP A 29 -42.41 7.59 8.19
CA ASP A 29 -41.36 8.36 8.85
C ASP A 29 -39.98 7.68 8.81
N GLY A 30 -39.04 8.32 8.13
CA GLY A 30 -37.64 7.90 8.09
C GLY A 30 -37.31 6.73 7.16
N ARG A 31 -38.23 6.26 6.31
CA ARG A 31 -37.97 5.24 5.28
C ARG A 31 -37.61 5.90 3.94
N GLY A 32 -36.61 5.35 3.25
CA GLY A 32 -36.25 5.81 1.90
C GLY A 32 -34.80 5.58 1.52
N TRP A 33 -34.51 5.78 0.23
CA TRP A 33 -33.17 5.73 -0.32
C TRP A 33 -32.41 7.02 -0.04
N TYR A 34 -31.10 6.90 0.12
CA TYR A 34 -30.19 8.04 0.18
C TYR A 34 -28.82 7.65 -0.38
N ILE A 35 -28.03 8.66 -0.70
CA ILE A 35 -26.62 8.50 -1.06
C ILE A 35 -25.78 9.45 -0.21
N LYS A 36 -24.68 8.95 0.33
CA LYS A 36 -23.64 9.80 0.93
C LYS A 36 -22.46 9.90 -0.02
N GLY A 37 -21.84 11.07 -0.08
CA GLY A 37 -20.57 11.27 -0.77
C GLY A 37 -19.67 12.16 0.08
N GLY A 38 -18.39 11.81 0.16
CA GLY A 38 -17.45 12.57 0.97
C GLY A 38 -16.00 12.14 0.83
N ALA A 39 -15.17 12.75 1.66
CA ALA A 39 -13.76 12.46 1.77
C ALA A 39 -13.39 12.20 3.24
N SER A 40 -12.36 11.40 3.43
CA SER A 40 -11.83 11.03 4.74
C SER A 40 -10.32 11.14 4.74
N TYR A 41 -9.75 11.44 5.91
CA TYR A 41 -8.32 11.25 6.17
C TYR A 41 -8.15 10.29 7.34
N PHE A 42 -7.30 9.28 7.15
CA PHE A 42 -7.01 8.24 8.13
C PHE A 42 -5.64 8.48 8.76
N ILE A 43 -5.56 8.29 10.08
CA ILE A 43 -4.31 8.29 10.83
C ILE A 43 -3.99 6.89 11.34
N THR A 44 -2.70 6.62 11.54
CA THR A 44 -2.21 5.38 12.14
C THR A 44 -2.51 5.34 13.63
N VAL A 45 -3.17 4.29 14.11
CA VAL A 45 -3.44 4.08 15.55
C VAL A 45 -2.76 2.83 16.11
N THR A 46 -2.47 1.85 15.25
CA THR A 46 -1.76 0.62 15.63
C THR A 46 -0.54 0.44 14.72
N PRO A 47 0.57 1.15 14.98
CA PRO A 47 1.76 1.03 14.16
C PRO A 47 2.36 -0.38 14.34
N VAL A 48 2.69 -1.01 13.22
CA VAL A 48 3.40 -2.29 13.16
C VAL A 48 4.68 -2.10 12.35
N GLU A 49 5.63 -3.03 12.48
CA GLU A 49 6.77 -3.05 11.57
C GLU A 49 6.30 -3.35 10.14
N PHE A 50 6.88 -2.65 9.17
CA PHE A 50 6.64 -2.93 7.76
C PHE A 50 7.29 -4.27 7.36
N PRO A 51 6.79 -4.96 6.32
CA PRO A 51 7.47 -6.13 5.81
C PRO A 51 8.83 -5.76 5.19
N ASN A 52 9.74 -6.72 5.13
CA ASN A 52 11.03 -6.55 4.47
C ASN A 52 10.87 -6.17 3.00
N VAL A 53 11.82 -5.35 2.50
CA VAL A 53 11.94 -5.03 1.07
C VAL A 53 13.11 -5.85 0.52
N GLY A 54 12.80 -7.04 0.00
CA GLY A 54 13.82 -8.03 -0.32
C GLY A 54 14.60 -8.44 0.93
N SER A 55 15.92 -8.28 0.91
CA SER A 55 16.81 -8.55 2.05
C SER A 55 16.84 -7.43 3.11
N LEU A 56 16.22 -6.28 2.83
CA LEU A 56 16.25 -5.13 3.73
C LEU A 56 15.15 -5.24 4.78
N GLN A 57 15.56 -5.18 6.04
CA GLN A 57 14.65 -5.07 7.17
C GLN A 57 14.03 -3.67 7.26
N PRO A 58 12.86 -3.53 7.92
CA PRO A 58 12.18 -2.25 8.07
C PRO A 58 12.88 -1.32 9.06
N ARG A 59 14.08 -0.84 8.70
CA ARG A 59 14.97 -0.07 9.59
C ARG A 59 15.58 1.12 8.88
N VAL A 60 15.92 2.13 9.67
CA VAL A 60 16.85 3.20 9.29
C VAL A 60 18.19 2.90 9.94
N SER A 61 19.15 2.50 9.12
CA SER A 61 20.50 2.18 9.56
C SER A 61 21.49 3.19 9.01
N THR A 62 22.34 3.74 9.87
CA THR A 62 23.46 4.60 9.48
C THR A 62 24.77 4.03 10.02
N GLY A 63 25.87 4.24 9.31
CA GLY A 63 27.16 3.72 9.72
C GLY A 63 28.27 4.04 8.75
N THR A 64 29.30 3.21 8.75
CA THR A 64 30.48 3.34 7.91
C THR A 64 30.79 2.00 7.25
N LEU A 65 31.19 2.04 5.98
CA LEU A 65 31.71 0.88 5.26
C LEU A 65 33.23 0.86 5.45
N VAL A 66 33.77 -0.22 6.02
CA VAL A 66 35.20 -0.35 6.33
C VAL A 66 35.80 -1.58 5.67
N PRO A 67 37.06 -1.53 5.21
CA PRO A 67 37.76 -2.72 4.74
C PRO A 67 38.10 -3.63 5.93
N THR A 68 37.89 -4.93 5.78
CA THR A 68 38.22 -5.97 6.77
C THR A 68 38.89 -7.14 6.06
N VAL A 69 40.03 -7.61 6.56
CA VAL A 69 40.72 -8.77 5.99
C VAL A 69 40.19 -10.05 6.64
N ILE A 70 39.64 -10.95 5.83
CA ILE A 70 39.19 -12.29 6.25
C ILE A 70 39.96 -13.31 5.43
N ASN A 71 40.74 -14.18 6.09
CA ASN A 71 41.56 -15.21 5.43
C ASN A 71 42.48 -14.66 4.31
N GLY A 72 43.07 -13.46 4.51
CA GLY A 72 43.94 -12.81 3.53
C GLY A 72 43.23 -12.10 2.39
N VAL A 73 41.89 -12.09 2.36
CA VAL A 73 41.07 -11.38 1.37
C VAL A 73 40.47 -10.13 2.01
N THR A 74 40.66 -8.98 1.37
CA THR A 74 40.01 -7.73 1.78
C THR A 74 38.54 -7.76 1.38
N THR A 75 37.66 -7.70 2.38
CA THR A 75 36.20 -7.64 2.25
C THR A 75 35.68 -6.32 2.81
N LEU A 76 34.51 -5.88 2.36
CA LEU A 76 33.86 -4.70 2.91
C LEU A 76 32.91 -5.13 4.02
N LYS A 77 33.06 -4.53 5.19
CA LYS A 77 32.21 -4.77 6.35
C LYS A 77 31.42 -3.52 6.67
N GLU A 78 30.13 -3.69 6.92
CA GLU A 78 29.28 -2.63 7.45
C GLU A 78 29.49 -2.50 8.97
N VAL A 79 29.80 -1.30 9.44
CA VAL A 79 29.85 -0.96 10.87
C VAL A 79 28.75 0.06 11.14
N LEU A 80 27.64 -0.41 11.71
CA LEU A 80 26.49 0.45 12.01
C LEU A 80 26.76 1.29 13.25
N SER A 81 26.46 2.58 13.14
CA SER A 81 26.49 3.55 14.25
C SER A 81 25.09 3.81 14.82
N THR A 82 24.05 3.65 14.01
CA THR A 82 22.65 3.73 14.46
C THR A 82 21.82 2.73 13.67
N ASP A 83 20.88 2.08 14.36
CA ASP A 83 19.90 1.21 13.74
C ASP A 83 18.56 1.40 14.44
N LYS A 84 17.58 1.94 13.73
CA LYS A 84 16.26 2.27 14.27
C LYS A 84 15.17 1.56 13.49
N THR A 85 14.30 0.86 14.19
CA THR A 85 13.10 0.25 13.60
C THR A 85 12.16 1.31 13.02
N ILE A 86 11.63 1.02 11.83
CA ILE A 86 10.55 1.78 11.21
C ILE A 86 9.23 1.07 11.51
N THR A 87 8.29 1.82 12.09
CA THR A 87 6.94 1.34 12.33
C THR A 87 5.93 2.28 11.68
N GLY A 88 4.77 1.74 11.31
CA GLY A 88 3.71 2.51 10.67
C GLY A 88 2.52 1.63 10.29
N SER A 89 1.62 2.21 9.50
CA SER A 89 0.50 1.50 8.89
C SER A 89 0.26 2.11 7.52
N PHE A 90 0.06 1.27 6.50
CA PHE A 90 -0.40 1.75 5.19
C PHE A 90 -1.88 2.20 5.21
N GLY A 91 -2.55 2.12 6.37
CA GLY A 91 -3.90 2.63 6.58
C GLY A 91 -3.98 4.15 6.70
N GLN A 92 -2.86 4.87 6.85
CA GLN A 92 -2.85 6.34 6.88
C GLN A 92 -2.93 6.92 5.47
N GLY A 93 -3.78 7.93 5.26
CA GLY A 93 -3.94 8.62 3.98
C GLY A 93 -5.37 9.05 3.67
N TYR A 94 -5.63 9.38 2.41
CA TYR A 94 -6.91 9.92 1.95
C TYR A 94 -7.83 8.82 1.42
N ARG A 95 -9.13 8.96 1.69
CA ARG A 95 -10.17 8.09 1.15
C ARG A 95 -11.33 8.91 0.60
N PHE A 96 -11.76 8.59 -0.61
CA PHE A 96 -13.00 9.12 -1.18
C PHE A 96 -14.07 8.04 -1.09
N ASN A 97 -15.28 8.43 -0.70
CA ASN A 97 -16.36 7.49 -0.49
C ASN A 97 -17.66 7.93 -1.20
N ALA A 98 -18.36 6.93 -1.72
CA ALA A 98 -19.74 7.04 -2.20
C ALA A 98 -20.54 5.89 -1.59
N THR A 99 -21.62 6.20 -0.88
CA THR A 99 -22.34 5.22 -0.06
C THR A 99 -23.85 5.30 -0.34
N PRO A 100 -24.38 4.52 -1.29
CA PRO A 100 -25.81 4.27 -1.36
C PRO A 100 -26.30 3.58 -0.07
N GLY A 101 -27.48 3.99 0.38
CA GLY A 101 -28.11 3.41 1.56
C GLY A 101 -29.63 3.43 1.49
N TYR A 102 -30.24 2.53 2.24
CA TYR A 102 -31.68 2.43 2.40
C TYR A 102 -32.05 2.45 3.88
N SER A 103 -32.92 3.37 4.25
CA SER A 103 -33.46 3.46 5.61
C SER A 103 -34.73 2.62 5.68
N PHE A 104 -34.76 1.61 6.56
CA PHE A 104 -35.95 0.80 6.77
C PHE A 104 -36.98 1.53 7.63
N ASN A 105 -36.49 2.28 8.61
CA ASN A 105 -37.22 3.12 9.55
C ASN A 105 -36.28 4.21 10.12
N LYS A 106 -36.79 5.02 11.07
CA LYS A 106 -36.02 6.09 11.74
C LYS A 106 -34.81 5.63 12.57
N TYR A 107 -34.67 4.35 12.87
CA TYR A 107 -33.59 3.79 13.71
C TYR A 107 -32.61 2.89 12.94
N LEU A 108 -33.02 2.31 11.82
CA LEU A 108 -32.26 1.28 11.13
C LEU A 108 -32.12 1.59 9.64
N ALA A 109 -30.89 1.52 9.15
CA ALA A 109 -30.57 1.60 7.73
C ALA A 109 -29.48 0.59 7.35
N PHE A 110 -29.40 0.32 6.06
CA PHE A 110 -28.33 -0.45 5.45
C PHE A 110 -27.57 0.44 4.46
N GLU A 111 -26.25 0.37 4.50
CA GLU A 111 -25.36 1.18 3.65
C GLU A 111 -24.34 0.29 2.95
N VAL A 112 -24.07 0.55 1.67
CA VAL A 112 -22.96 -0.07 0.95
C VAL A 112 -21.98 1.02 0.56
N GLY A 113 -20.85 1.11 1.26
CA GLY A 113 -19.79 2.06 0.95
C GLY A 113 -18.93 1.58 -0.20
N LEU A 114 -18.63 2.47 -1.14
CA LEU A 114 -17.63 2.29 -2.19
C LEU A 114 -16.49 3.24 -1.88
N HIS A 115 -15.29 2.70 -1.72
CA HIS A 115 -14.14 3.45 -1.22
C HIS A 115 -12.97 3.40 -2.19
N PHE A 116 -12.41 4.56 -2.49
CA PHE A 116 -11.13 4.70 -3.16
C PHE A 116 -10.11 5.25 -2.17
N PHE A 117 -9.10 4.46 -1.85
CA PHE A 117 -8.09 4.75 -0.83
C PHE A 117 -6.72 4.97 -1.44
N HIS A 118 -6.02 5.98 -0.91
CA HIS A 118 -4.66 6.35 -1.28
C HIS A 118 -3.85 6.61 -0.02
N SER A 119 -2.86 5.77 0.25
CA SER A 119 -2.03 5.94 1.44
C SER A 119 -1.05 7.09 1.27
N ASP A 120 -0.60 7.62 2.41
CA ASP A 120 0.62 8.42 2.46
C ASP A 120 1.84 7.56 2.04
N LYS A 121 2.91 8.24 1.66
CA LYS A 121 4.18 7.58 1.32
C LYS A 121 4.91 7.25 2.62
N HIS A 122 5.26 5.99 2.83
CA HIS A 122 5.98 5.55 4.03
C HIS A 122 7.39 5.11 3.67
N GLN A 123 8.36 5.47 4.52
CA GLN A 123 9.68 4.87 4.45
C GLN A 123 9.55 3.41 4.88
N MET A 124 10.08 2.48 4.08
CA MET A 124 10.07 1.05 4.39
C MET A 124 11.44 0.59 4.84
N ALA A 125 12.52 1.04 4.20
CA ALA A 125 13.87 0.78 4.64
C ALA A 125 14.80 1.91 4.20
N LYS A 126 15.77 2.27 5.04
CA LYS A 126 16.80 3.22 4.69
C LYS A 126 18.14 2.78 5.24
N LYS A 127 19.16 2.70 4.39
CA LYS A 127 20.53 2.42 4.80
C LYS A 127 21.45 3.48 4.23
N THR A 128 22.28 4.10 5.06
CA THR A 128 23.28 5.06 4.61
C THR A 128 24.61 4.78 5.29
N LEU A 129 25.62 4.39 4.52
CA LEU A 129 26.97 4.15 5.02
C LEU A 129 27.94 5.19 4.46
N ALA A 130 28.70 5.81 5.35
CA ALA A 130 29.82 6.66 5.01
C ALA A 130 31.01 5.84 4.52
N ASP A 131 31.86 6.48 3.72
CA ASP A 131 33.10 5.93 3.22
C ASP A 131 34.13 5.92 4.35
N GLY A 132 34.51 4.72 4.79
CA GLY A 132 35.68 4.46 5.62
C GLY A 132 36.74 3.62 4.90
N VAL A 133 36.61 3.49 3.57
CA VAL A 133 37.50 2.70 2.71
C VAL A 133 38.58 3.58 2.10
N ASN A 134 38.20 4.73 1.53
CA ASN A 134 39.12 5.67 0.92
C ASN A 134 39.33 6.90 1.83
N PRO A 135 40.54 7.14 2.37
CA PRO A 135 40.84 8.30 3.20
C PRO A 135 40.51 9.64 2.55
N ALA A 136 40.66 9.75 1.21
CA ALA A 136 40.35 10.97 0.47
C ALA A 136 38.85 11.26 0.35
N GLN A 137 38.01 10.27 0.64
CA GLN A 137 36.55 10.34 0.57
C GLN A 137 35.91 10.13 1.94
N ALA A 138 36.71 10.12 3.01
CA ALA A 138 36.26 9.82 4.36
C ALA A 138 35.06 10.70 4.75
N GLY A 139 34.00 10.06 5.23
CA GLY A 139 32.77 10.75 5.64
C GLY A 139 31.79 11.09 4.51
N THR A 140 32.14 10.88 3.24
CA THR A 140 31.18 10.95 2.11
C THR A 140 30.31 9.70 2.05
N THR A 141 29.16 9.72 1.38
CA THR A 141 28.31 8.53 1.24
C THR A 141 28.95 7.50 0.32
N ALA A 142 29.16 6.27 0.81
CA ALA A 142 29.64 5.12 0.03
C ALA A 142 28.49 4.19 -0.40
N LEU A 143 27.46 4.06 0.44
CA LEU A 143 26.25 3.28 0.17
C LEU A 143 25.04 4.05 0.64
N SER A 144 24.02 4.18 -0.21
CA SER A 144 22.70 4.68 0.16
C SER A 144 21.64 3.79 -0.46
N ILE A 145 20.73 3.28 0.36
CA ILE A 145 19.54 2.57 -0.09
C ILE A 145 18.34 3.23 0.56
N ASP A 146 17.36 3.66 -0.23
CA ASP A 146 16.13 4.31 0.23
C ASP A 146 14.94 3.61 -0.43
N ALA A 147 14.07 3.00 0.38
CA ALA A 147 12.95 2.19 -0.09
C ALA A 147 11.63 2.72 0.48
N THR A 148 10.78 3.29 -0.37
CA THR A 148 9.52 3.92 0.03
C THR A 148 8.31 3.19 -0.52
N GLY A 149 7.29 2.98 0.33
CA GLY A 149 6.07 2.24 0.01
C GLY A 149 4.83 3.14 -0.07
N LYS A 150 3.87 2.74 -0.91
CA LYS A 150 2.60 3.42 -1.13
C LYS A 150 1.50 2.42 -1.50
N VAL A 151 0.32 2.55 -0.91
CA VAL A 151 -0.84 1.70 -1.18
C VAL A 151 -1.94 2.47 -1.91
N PHE A 152 -2.54 1.78 -2.88
CA PHE A 152 -3.79 2.16 -3.51
C PHE A 152 -4.77 1.02 -3.36
N ALA A 153 -6.02 1.33 -3.01
CA ALA A 153 -7.05 0.30 -2.87
C ALA A 153 -8.43 0.79 -3.29
N PHE A 154 -9.22 -0.14 -3.83
CA PHE A 154 -10.65 -0.02 -4.01
C PHE A 154 -11.33 -1.12 -3.21
N ASP A 155 -12.21 -0.73 -2.30
CA ASP A 155 -12.92 -1.65 -1.42
C ASP A 155 -14.40 -1.30 -1.31
N ILE A 156 -15.20 -2.31 -0.99
CA ILE A 156 -16.63 -2.16 -0.70
C ILE A 156 -16.87 -2.48 0.77
N SER A 157 -17.82 -1.78 1.38
CA SER A 157 -18.22 -2.06 2.76
C SER A 157 -19.74 -2.12 2.95
N PRO A 158 -20.35 -3.30 3.07
CA PRO A 158 -21.72 -3.41 3.59
C PRO A 158 -21.75 -3.10 5.08
N ASN A 159 -22.69 -2.25 5.50
CA ASN A 159 -22.82 -1.76 6.87
C ASN A 159 -24.28 -1.77 7.33
N VAL A 160 -24.47 -2.10 8.60
CA VAL A 160 -25.72 -1.86 9.33
C VAL A 160 -25.57 -0.57 10.12
N VAL A 161 -26.53 0.32 9.99
CA VAL A 161 -26.52 1.65 10.59
C VAL A 161 -27.65 1.78 11.60
N PHE A 162 -27.30 2.15 12.83
CA PHE A 162 -28.23 2.45 13.90
C PHE A 162 -28.27 3.97 14.10
N LYS A 163 -29.45 4.56 13.95
CA LYS A 163 -29.69 6.00 14.04
C LYS A 163 -30.38 6.34 15.34
N PHE A 164 -29.99 7.47 15.93
CA PHE A 164 -30.55 8.00 17.17
C PHE A 164 -31.11 9.40 16.90
N PRO A 165 -32.29 9.52 16.27
CA PRO A 165 -32.84 10.83 15.91
C PRO A 165 -33.13 11.65 17.19
N LEU A 166 -32.56 12.85 17.26
CA LEU A 166 -32.84 13.84 18.32
C LEU A 166 -33.84 14.88 17.80
N ASN A 167 -34.61 15.49 18.71
CA ASN A 167 -35.66 16.46 18.36
C ASN A 167 -35.14 17.74 17.67
N ASN A 168 -33.83 18.03 17.75
CA ASN A 168 -33.23 19.28 17.24
C ASN A 168 -32.65 19.15 15.83
N GLY A 169 -33.04 18.11 15.08
CA GLY A 169 -32.52 17.84 13.74
C GLY A 169 -31.15 17.17 13.70
N PHE A 170 -30.45 17.06 14.83
CA PHE A 170 -29.24 16.24 14.93
C PHE A 170 -29.59 14.74 14.90
N GLU A 171 -28.96 14.00 13.99
CA GLU A 171 -29.12 12.53 13.90
C GLU A 171 -27.76 11.86 14.09
N PRO A 172 -27.32 11.64 15.34
CA PRO A 172 -26.24 10.72 15.64
C PRO A 172 -26.54 9.33 15.11
N TYR A 173 -25.50 8.61 14.71
CA TYR A 173 -25.59 7.23 14.30
C TYR A 173 -24.32 6.48 14.62
N THR A 174 -24.44 5.16 14.73
CA THR A 174 -23.32 4.24 14.72
C THR A 174 -23.50 3.27 13.56
N LYS A 175 -22.40 2.80 12.99
CA LYS A 175 -22.43 1.74 11.98
C LYS A 175 -21.36 0.70 12.27
N VAL A 176 -21.69 -0.53 11.93
CA VAL A 176 -20.77 -1.65 11.94
C VAL A 176 -20.85 -2.34 10.59
N GLY A 177 -19.71 -2.79 10.09
CA GLY A 177 -19.65 -3.33 8.75
C GLY A 177 -18.46 -4.22 8.51
N VAL A 178 -18.51 -4.82 7.33
CA VAL A 178 -17.46 -5.68 6.80
C VAL A 178 -16.78 -4.93 5.66
N ILE A 179 -15.48 -5.07 5.52
CA ILE A 179 -14.70 -4.53 4.40
C ILE A 179 -14.32 -5.69 3.50
N VAL A 180 -14.59 -5.53 2.21
CA VAL A 180 -14.19 -6.47 1.16
C VAL A 180 -13.33 -5.71 0.15
N PRO A 181 -11.99 -5.88 0.20
CA PRO A 181 -11.10 -5.28 -0.79
C PRO A 181 -11.29 -5.97 -2.14
N ILE A 182 -11.53 -5.18 -3.18
CA ILE A 182 -11.78 -5.67 -4.55
C ILE A 182 -10.50 -5.56 -5.39
N HIS A 183 -9.79 -4.45 -5.26
CA HIS A 183 -8.55 -4.20 -5.98
C HIS A 183 -7.59 -3.41 -5.11
N GLY A 184 -6.30 -3.63 -5.29
CA GLY A 184 -5.27 -2.82 -4.67
C GLY A 184 -3.88 -3.17 -5.15
N ARG A 185 -2.93 -2.29 -4.86
CA ARG A 185 -1.50 -2.44 -5.15
C ARG A 185 -0.69 -1.75 -4.06
N LEU A 186 0.39 -2.39 -3.63
CA LEU A 186 1.46 -1.75 -2.88
C LEU A 186 2.61 -1.48 -3.87
N LYS A 187 2.93 -0.21 -4.10
CA LYS A 187 4.09 0.21 -4.88
C LYS A 187 5.27 0.48 -3.96
N ILE A 188 6.42 -0.08 -4.26
CA ILE A 188 7.67 0.13 -3.55
C ILE A 188 8.68 0.72 -4.53
N SER A 189 9.17 1.91 -4.23
CA SER A 189 10.24 2.58 -4.97
C SER A 189 11.53 2.41 -4.19
N THR A 190 12.56 1.84 -4.82
CA THR A 190 13.87 1.68 -4.20
C THR A 190 14.94 2.40 -5.03
N ASP A 191 15.68 3.28 -4.37
CA ASP A 191 16.85 3.97 -4.92
C ASP A 191 18.10 3.41 -4.24
N ILE A 192 19.09 3.02 -5.05
CA ILE A 192 20.36 2.44 -4.60
C ILE A 192 21.50 3.25 -5.21
N TYR A 193 22.37 3.76 -4.34
CA TYR A 193 23.68 4.28 -4.70
C TYR A 193 24.74 3.43 -3.99
N ASP A 194 25.68 2.86 -4.73
CA ASP A 194 26.73 2.01 -4.18
C ASP A 194 28.04 2.20 -4.93
N ARG A 195 29.00 2.86 -4.25
CA ARG A 195 30.30 3.19 -4.82
C ARG A 195 31.15 1.95 -5.09
N TYR A 196 31.09 0.97 -4.21
CA TYR A 196 32.04 -0.16 -4.20
C TYR A 196 31.43 -1.48 -4.69
N GLY A 197 30.13 -1.50 -4.97
CA GLY A 197 29.43 -2.71 -5.38
C GLY A 197 29.14 -3.68 -4.23
N ALA A 198 29.07 -3.19 -2.99
CA ALA A 198 28.72 -4.01 -1.82
C ALA A 198 27.38 -4.75 -2.00
N THR A 199 26.40 -4.14 -2.68
CA THR A 199 25.07 -4.69 -2.99
C THR A 199 25.09 -5.72 -4.11
N THR A 200 26.10 -5.71 -4.97
CA THR A 200 26.23 -6.60 -6.13
C THR A 200 27.34 -7.65 -5.95
N GLY A 201 27.89 -7.77 -4.74
CA GLY A 201 29.02 -8.64 -4.44
C GLY A 201 30.31 -8.25 -5.18
N GLY A 202 30.45 -6.97 -5.53
CA GLY A 202 31.60 -6.42 -6.25
C GLY A 202 31.56 -6.65 -7.77
N SER A 203 30.41 -7.03 -8.34
CA SER A 203 30.28 -7.20 -9.80
C SER A 203 30.08 -5.88 -10.55
N ILE A 204 29.51 -4.87 -9.88
CA ILE A 204 29.28 -3.52 -10.43
C ILE A 204 29.63 -2.49 -9.36
N ALA A 205 30.55 -1.58 -9.66
CA ALA A 205 30.91 -0.43 -8.82
C ALA A 205 30.25 0.86 -9.33
N ASN A 206 30.26 1.93 -8.53
CA ASN A 206 29.58 3.21 -8.81
C ASN A 206 28.14 3.02 -9.31
N LEU A 207 27.42 2.09 -8.71
CA LEU A 207 26.05 1.77 -9.05
C LEU A 207 25.14 2.92 -8.62
N ASN A 208 24.32 3.38 -9.55
CA ASN A 208 23.14 4.20 -9.28
C ASN A 208 21.95 3.52 -9.94
N LEU A 209 21.01 3.02 -9.14
CA LEU A 209 19.92 2.18 -9.59
C LEU A 209 18.61 2.66 -8.98
N HIS A 210 17.62 2.86 -9.84
CA HIS A 210 16.25 3.08 -9.48
C HIS A 210 15.41 1.86 -9.89
N ARG A 211 14.55 1.40 -8.99
CA ARG A 211 13.59 0.33 -9.29
C ARG A 211 12.24 0.56 -8.63
N GLU A 212 11.18 0.16 -9.32
CA GLU A 212 9.82 0.15 -8.79
C GLU A 212 9.24 -1.26 -8.82
N GLU A 213 8.71 -1.71 -7.69
CA GLU A 213 8.04 -2.99 -7.53
C GLU A 213 6.56 -2.77 -7.18
N GLU A 214 5.67 -3.49 -7.83
CA GLU A 214 4.25 -3.56 -7.51
C GLU A 214 3.89 -4.92 -6.91
N ILE A 215 3.38 -4.90 -5.68
CA ILE A 215 2.88 -6.09 -5.00
C ILE A 215 1.37 -6.17 -5.19
N VAL A 216 0.93 -7.27 -5.78
CA VAL A 216 -0.47 -7.65 -5.91
C VAL A 216 -0.94 -8.27 -4.60
N PRO A 217 -2.02 -7.75 -4.00
CA PRO A 217 -2.55 -8.31 -2.76
C PRO A 217 -3.35 -9.58 -3.01
N ARG A 218 -3.33 -10.47 -2.02
CA ARG A 218 -4.37 -11.47 -1.76
C ARG A 218 -5.23 -10.89 -0.61
N PRO A 219 -6.35 -10.23 -0.95
CA PRO A 219 -7.16 -9.52 0.04
C PRO A 219 -7.83 -10.49 1.00
N THR A 220 -8.00 -10.06 2.24
CA THR A 220 -8.86 -10.74 3.23
C THR A 220 -10.03 -9.85 3.58
N ILE A 221 -10.99 -10.42 4.30
CA ILE A 221 -12.09 -9.67 4.88
C ILE A 221 -11.57 -8.86 6.08
N GLY A 222 -12.04 -7.64 6.22
CA GLY A 222 -11.82 -6.82 7.41
C GLY A 222 -13.11 -6.30 8.01
N PHE A 223 -12.99 -5.50 9.07
CA PHE A 223 -14.12 -4.97 9.80
C PHE A 223 -13.96 -3.47 10.01
N LEU A 224 -15.10 -2.78 10.10
CA LEU A 224 -15.15 -1.39 10.48
C LEU A 224 -16.24 -1.13 11.51
N GLY A 225 -16.00 -0.12 12.33
CA GLY A 225 -17.00 0.50 13.19
C GLY A 225 -16.88 2.01 13.08
N ALA A 226 -18.00 2.73 13.01
CA ALA A 226 -17.97 4.18 12.94
C ALA A 226 -19.04 4.83 13.81
N LEU A 227 -18.74 6.03 14.28
CA LEU A 227 -19.64 6.93 14.95
C LEU A 227 -19.78 8.19 14.10
N GLY A 228 -21.00 8.60 13.82
CA GLY A 228 -21.22 9.78 13.00
C GLY A 228 -22.44 10.58 13.41
N VAL A 229 -22.60 11.71 12.76
CA VAL A 229 -23.71 12.62 12.94
C VAL A 229 -24.14 13.16 11.59
N ASN A 230 -25.44 13.21 11.35
CA ASN A 230 -26.03 13.94 10.22
C ASN A 230 -26.64 15.24 10.74
N TYR A 231 -26.43 16.33 10.01
CA TYR A 231 -27.02 17.64 10.25
C TYR A 231 -27.78 18.13 9.01
N PRO A 232 -29.11 18.33 9.07
CA PRO A 232 -29.91 18.73 7.93
C PRO A 232 -29.58 20.17 7.52
N VAL A 233 -29.22 20.36 6.24
CA VAL A 233 -28.91 21.67 5.66
C VAL A 233 -30.05 22.14 4.74
N ALA A 234 -30.76 21.20 4.12
CA ALA A 234 -31.96 21.45 3.32
C ALA A 234 -32.93 20.26 3.41
N LYS A 235 -34.13 20.39 2.82
CA LYS A 235 -35.21 19.38 2.90
C LYS A 235 -34.77 17.95 2.53
N LYS A 236 -33.83 17.80 1.60
CA LYS A 236 -33.30 16.51 1.13
C LYS A 236 -31.79 16.36 1.29
N VAL A 237 -31.13 17.33 1.92
CA VAL A 237 -29.66 17.41 1.98
C VAL A 237 -29.23 17.58 3.43
N ALA A 238 -28.32 16.71 3.87
CA ALA A 238 -27.67 16.81 5.18
C ALA A 238 -26.15 16.79 5.02
N ALA A 239 -25.44 17.56 5.83
CA ALA A 239 -24.01 17.36 6.03
C ALA A 239 -23.81 16.19 6.99
N TYR A 240 -22.72 15.45 6.85
CA TYR A 240 -22.34 14.44 7.83
C TYR A 240 -20.88 14.59 8.23
N ALA A 241 -20.61 14.21 9.47
CA ALA A 241 -19.27 13.96 9.99
C ALA A 241 -19.25 12.56 10.61
N GLU A 242 -18.15 11.82 10.42
CA GLU A 242 -18.02 10.44 10.88
C GLU A 242 -16.58 10.13 11.29
N VAL A 243 -16.42 9.49 12.44
CA VAL A 243 -15.16 8.88 12.89
C VAL A 243 -15.27 7.38 12.69
N GLU A 244 -14.38 6.79 11.90
CA GLU A 244 -14.37 5.38 11.55
C GLU A 244 -13.08 4.70 12.01
N TYR A 245 -13.20 3.61 12.76
CA TYR A 245 -12.11 2.67 12.95
C TYR A 245 -12.25 1.53 11.94
N ARG A 246 -11.16 1.19 11.26
CA ARG A 246 -11.10 0.04 10.35
C ARG A 246 -9.86 -0.80 10.58
N ASN A 247 -9.99 -2.09 10.32
CA ASN A 247 -8.87 -3.02 10.30
C ASN A 247 -9.04 -4.03 9.16
N VAL A 248 -8.03 -4.12 8.29
CA VAL A 248 -7.94 -5.10 7.21
C VAL A 248 -6.50 -5.60 7.16
N ALA A 249 -6.30 -6.91 7.27
CA ALA A 249 -5.02 -7.53 6.96
C ALA A 249 -4.96 -7.83 5.47
N VAL A 250 -3.82 -7.58 4.83
CA VAL A 250 -3.64 -7.91 3.41
C VAL A 250 -2.34 -8.66 3.26
N SER A 251 -2.42 -9.80 2.59
CA SER A 251 -1.29 -10.69 2.39
C SER A 251 -0.76 -10.57 0.97
N SER A 252 0.54 -10.76 0.74
CA SER A 252 1.10 -10.66 -0.61
C SER A 252 0.72 -11.88 -1.48
N LYS A 253 0.37 -11.63 -2.75
CA LYS A 253 0.06 -12.69 -3.74
C LYS A 253 1.21 -12.90 -4.71
N SER A 254 1.61 -11.83 -5.37
CA SER A 254 2.70 -11.79 -6.32
C SER A 254 3.34 -10.40 -6.31
N LYS A 255 4.55 -10.30 -6.83
CA LYS A 255 5.29 -9.07 -7.05
C LYS A 255 5.69 -8.99 -8.52
N GLU A 256 5.62 -7.79 -9.06
CA GLU A 256 6.09 -7.46 -10.40
C GLU A 256 7.01 -6.25 -10.30
N LEU A 257 8.17 -6.34 -10.93
CA LEU A 257 9.05 -5.21 -11.16
C LEU A 257 8.48 -4.43 -12.35
N THR A 258 8.17 -3.15 -12.16
CA THR A 258 7.55 -2.30 -13.19
C THR A 258 8.52 -1.26 -13.76
N ALA A 259 9.58 -0.95 -13.02
CA ALA A 259 10.67 -0.11 -13.50
C ALA A 259 11.99 -0.61 -12.96
N TYR A 260 13.02 -0.57 -13.81
CA TYR A 260 14.39 -0.87 -13.44
C TYR A 260 15.33 -0.13 -14.38
N SER A 261 16.10 0.80 -13.83
CA SER A 261 17.04 1.60 -14.62
C SER A 261 18.19 2.05 -13.77
N GLY A 262 19.40 1.86 -14.26
CA GLY A 262 20.59 2.29 -13.55
C GLY A 262 21.84 2.27 -14.40
N THR A 263 22.90 2.79 -13.81
CA THR A 263 24.23 2.81 -14.39
C THR A 263 25.24 2.36 -13.35
N GLY A 264 26.30 1.72 -13.80
CA GLY A 264 27.48 1.45 -12.99
C GLY A 264 28.70 1.26 -13.86
N VAL A 265 29.78 0.77 -13.27
CA VAL A 265 31.01 0.41 -13.98
C VAL A 265 31.45 -0.99 -13.58
N ASN A 266 31.99 -1.72 -14.54
CA ASN A 266 32.67 -2.98 -14.25
C ASN A 266 33.98 -2.65 -13.50
N PRO A 267 34.18 -3.18 -12.28
CA PRO A 267 35.34 -2.80 -11.45
C PRO A 267 36.67 -3.33 -11.98
N THR A 268 36.67 -4.31 -12.90
CA THR A 268 37.90 -4.88 -13.48
C THR A 268 38.46 -4.06 -14.63
N ASN A 269 37.60 -3.52 -15.49
CA ASN A 269 38.03 -2.84 -16.73
C ASN A 269 37.50 -1.40 -16.87
N GLY A 270 36.75 -0.91 -15.89
CA GLY A 270 36.19 0.45 -15.85
C GLY A 270 35.10 0.72 -16.89
N GLN A 271 34.65 -0.31 -17.63
CA GLN A 271 33.65 -0.11 -18.68
C GLN A 271 32.28 0.20 -18.10
N PRO A 272 31.52 1.15 -18.67
CA PRO A 272 30.16 1.43 -18.26
C PRO A 272 29.26 0.20 -18.40
N VAL A 273 28.42 -0.03 -17.38
CA VAL A 273 27.37 -1.05 -17.37
C VAL A 273 26.03 -0.34 -17.28
N ALA A 274 25.20 -0.49 -18.31
CA ALA A 274 23.83 0.01 -18.31
C ALA A 274 22.89 -1.09 -17.80
N LEU A 275 22.08 -0.75 -16.81
CA LEU A 275 21.06 -1.61 -16.23
C LEU A 275 19.70 -1.13 -16.73
N SER A 276 18.97 -2.00 -17.42
CA SER A 276 17.65 -1.69 -17.96
C SER A 276 16.69 -2.83 -17.68
N PHE A 277 15.42 -2.48 -17.52
CA PHE A 277 14.32 -3.41 -17.31
C PHE A 277 14.26 -4.48 -18.41
N GLU A 278 14.65 -4.13 -19.63
CA GLU A 278 14.56 -5.00 -20.81
C GLU A 278 15.55 -6.15 -20.78
N ASN A 279 16.67 -5.95 -20.08
CA ASN A 279 17.71 -6.95 -19.93
C ASN A 279 17.44 -7.94 -18.79
N LEU A 280 16.39 -7.71 -17.99
CA LEU A 280 16.06 -8.58 -16.87
C LEU A 280 15.27 -9.81 -17.35
N GLU A 281 15.61 -10.95 -16.74
CA GLU A 281 14.96 -12.22 -16.99
C GLU A 281 13.67 -12.36 -16.15
N GLN A 282 12.85 -13.38 -16.44
CA GLN A 282 11.52 -13.52 -15.83
C GLN A 282 11.58 -13.63 -14.30
N GLY A 283 12.55 -14.37 -13.75
CA GLY A 283 12.72 -14.53 -12.30
C GLY A 283 13.17 -13.27 -11.59
N GLU A 284 13.75 -12.31 -12.32
CA GLU A 284 14.14 -11.00 -11.78
C GLU A 284 12.97 -10.00 -11.85
N LYS A 285 12.01 -10.23 -12.76
CA LYS A 285 10.82 -9.38 -12.95
C LYS A 285 9.64 -9.80 -12.10
N PHE A 286 9.42 -11.10 -11.92
CA PHE A 286 8.19 -11.62 -11.32
C PHE A 286 8.50 -12.52 -10.14
N THR A 287 7.75 -12.34 -9.05
CA THR A 287 7.86 -13.19 -7.85
C THR A 287 6.49 -13.67 -7.40
N ASP A 288 6.36 -14.96 -7.10
CA ASP A 288 5.17 -15.56 -6.52
C ASP A 288 5.35 -15.78 -5.01
N TYR A 289 4.42 -15.25 -4.21
CA TYR A 289 4.51 -15.36 -2.76
C TYR A 289 3.87 -16.65 -2.23
N LYS A 290 4.68 -17.45 -1.52
CA LYS A 290 4.30 -18.75 -0.93
C LYS A 290 4.22 -18.67 0.59
N THR A 291 3.44 -19.58 1.19
CA THR A 291 3.35 -19.70 2.66
C THR A 291 4.54 -20.46 3.24
N SER A 292 5.16 -21.34 2.45
CA SER A 292 6.39 -22.04 2.80
C SER A 292 7.29 -22.11 1.57
N LEU A 293 8.60 -22.10 1.82
CA LEU A 293 9.63 -22.38 0.83
C LEU A 293 10.35 -23.66 1.22
N ASN A 294 10.81 -24.41 0.23
CA ASN A 294 11.59 -25.63 0.45
C ASN A 294 12.75 -25.68 -0.56
N THR A 295 13.56 -26.74 -0.53
CA THR A 295 14.75 -26.87 -1.39
C THR A 295 14.44 -26.95 -2.89
N SER A 296 13.18 -27.20 -3.28
CA SER A 296 12.73 -27.17 -4.68
C SER A 296 12.16 -25.81 -5.11
N SER A 297 12.05 -24.85 -4.18
CA SER A 297 11.56 -23.51 -4.48
C SER A 297 12.53 -22.71 -5.32
N ASN A 298 12.00 -21.91 -6.25
CA ASN A 298 12.82 -21.07 -7.12
C ASN A 298 13.21 -19.75 -6.44
N THR A 299 14.05 -19.82 -5.40
CA THR A 299 14.46 -18.65 -4.62
C THR A 299 15.77 -18.06 -5.15
N GLU A 300 15.89 -16.73 -5.14
CA GLU A 300 17.14 -16.04 -5.54
C GLU A 300 18.30 -16.33 -4.58
N TYR A 301 17.99 -16.52 -3.29
CA TYR A 301 18.95 -16.82 -2.23
C TYR A 301 18.71 -18.22 -1.64
N VAL A 302 19.77 -18.88 -1.19
CA VAL A 302 19.68 -20.14 -0.46
C VAL A 302 18.92 -19.89 0.85
N LEU A 303 17.93 -20.75 1.15
CA LEU A 303 17.04 -20.60 2.30
C LEU A 303 17.82 -20.35 3.61
N GLY A 304 17.44 -19.29 4.32
CA GLY A 304 18.07 -18.90 5.59
C GLY A 304 19.42 -18.21 5.46
N THR A 305 19.88 -17.90 4.24
CA THR A 305 21.17 -17.24 3.99
C THR A 305 21.02 -16.04 3.06
N THR A 306 22.08 -15.26 2.92
CA THR A 306 22.22 -14.19 1.91
C THR A 306 23.03 -14.63 0.69
N THR A 307 23.36 -15.92 0.59
CA THR A 307 24.14 -16.48 -0.53
C THR A 307 23.21 -16.74 -1.70
N ARG A 308 23.61 -16.30 -2.90
CA ARG A 308 22.84 -16.53 -4.13
C ARG A 308 22.66 -18.01 -4.39
N ASN A 309 21.44 -18.43 -4.72
CA ASN A 309 21.11 -19.80 -5.03
C ASN A 309 21.69 -20.19 -6.41
N PRO A 310 22.62 -21.17 -6.49
CA PRO A 310 23.19 -21.59 -7.77
C PRO A 310 22.16 -22.26 -8.69
N ASN A 311 21.06 -22.77 -8.13
CA ASN A 311 20.00 -23.45 -8.86
C ASN A 311 18.82 -22.52 -9.20
N PHE A 312 18.99 -21.21 -9.04
CA PHE A 312 17.95 -20.24 -9.39
C PHE A 312 17.68 -20.26 -10.89
N ASP A 313 16.45 -20.64 -11.25
CA ASP A 313 15.97 -20.67 -12.62
C ASP A 313 15.39 -19.30 -12.98
N LYS A 314 16.19 -18.49 -13.64
CA LYS A 314 15.82 -17.15 -14.07
C LYS A 314 14.72 -17.09 -15.13
N THR A 315 14.40 -18.21 -15.79
CA THR A 315 13.34 -18.27 -16.81
C THR A 315 11.95 -18.44 -16.19
N LYS A 316 11.87 -18.67 -14.87
CA LYS A 316 10.62 -18.83 -14.12
C LYS A 316 10.50 -17.73 -13.09
N ASN A 317 9.27 -17.45 -12.65
CA ASN A 317 9.02 -16.54 -11.54
C ASN A 317 9.85 -16.97 -10.32
N ALA A 318 10.44 -16.00 -9.63
CA ALA A 318 11.04 -16.26 -8.33
C ALA A 318 9.96 -16.62 -7.31
N GLU A 319 10.34 -17.31 -6.24
CA GLU A 319 9.47 -17.61 -5.11
C GLU A 319 10.01 -16.95 -3.84
N ASP A 320 9.11 -16.36 -3.06
CA ASP A 320 9.47 -15.72 -1.79
C ASP A 320 8.36 -15.93 -0.74
N LEU A 321 8.69 -15.73 0.53
CA LEU A 321 7.74 -15.86 1.63
C LEU A 321 6.72 -14.73 1.61
N ARG A 322 5.47 -15.12 1.79
CA ARG A 322 4.36 -14.18 1.93
C ARG A 322 4.54 -13.32 3.17
N SER A 323 4.32 -12.02 3.00
CA SER A 323 4.24 -11.05 4.09
C SER A 323 2.83 -10.48 4.23
N TYR A 324 2.55 -9.89 5.39
CA TYR A 324 1.29 -9.26 5.71
C TYR A 324 1.51 -7.79 6.00
N ILE A 325 0.58 -6.97 5.52
CA ILE A 325 0.46 -5.57 5.91
C ILE A 325 -0.89 -5.35 6.57
N ASN A 326 -0.91 -4.43 7.52
CA ASN A 326 -2.13 -3.93 8.12
C ASN A 326 -2.54 -2.62 7.42
N ILE A 327 -3.77 -2.59 6.91
CA ILE A 327 -4.42 -1.38 6.38
C ILE A 327 -5.50 -0.98 7.37
N GLY A 328 -5.05 -0.54 8.54
CA GLY A 328 -5.88 -0.17 9.67
C GLY A 328 -5.56 1.23 10.15
N GLY A 329 -6.60 1.92 10.63
CA GLY A 329 -6.47 3.31 11.06
C GLY A 329 -7.78 3.87 11.59
N LEU A 330 -7.67 5.08 12.13
CA LEU A 330 -8.81 5.89 12.55
C LEU A 330 -9.00 7.02 11.53
N GLY A 331 -10.16 7.03 10.88
CA GLY A 331 -10.51 7.99 9.85
C GLY A 331 -11.51 9.02 10.34
N PHE A 332 -11.29 10.27 9.94
CA PHE A 332 -12.29 11.32 10.04
C PHE A 332 -12.85 11.59 8.65
N SER A 333 -14.17 11.51 8.50
CA SER A 333 -14.89 11.69 7.24
C SER A 333 -15.86 12.84 7.34
N VAL A 334 -15.95 13.63 6.26
CA VAL A 334 -16.97 14.67 6.09
C VAL A 334 -17.56 14.60 4.71
N GLY A 335 -18.83 14.97 4.58
CA GLY A 335 -19.49 14.99 3.29
C GLY A 335 -20.96 15.35 3.34
N VAL A 336 -21.66 14.97 2.28
CA VAL A 336 -23.07 15.28 2.07
C VAL A 336 -23.88 13.99 1.91
N LYS A 337 -25.06 13.97 2.50
CA LYS A 337 -26.10 12.95 2.36
C LYS A 337 -27.27 13.56 1.59
N VAL A 338 -27.71 12.90 0.53
CA VAL A 338 -28.90 13.28 -0.25
C VAL A 338 -29.94 12.18 -0.14
N SER A 339 -31.13 12.52 0.32
CA SER A 339 -32.27 11.60 0.48
C SER A 339 -33.26 11.74 -0.68
N PHE A 340 -33.88 10.65 -1.13
CA PHE A 340 -34.78 10.62 -2.29
C PHE A 340 -36.25 10.49 -1.90
#